data_AF-A0A7C2L5S8-F1
#
_entry.id   AF-A0A7C2L5S8-F1
#
_cell.length_a   1.000
_cell.length_b   1.000
_cell.length_c   1.000
_cell.angle_alpha   90.00
_cell.angle_beta   90.00
_cell.angle_gamma   90.00
#
_symmetry.space_group_name_H-M   'P 1'
#
loop_
_entity.id
_entity.type
_entity.pdbx_description
1 polymer ?
#
loop_
_entity_poly.entity_id
_entity_poly.type
_entity_poly.pdbx_seq_one_letter_code
_entity_poly.pdbx_strand_id
1 'polypeptide(L)'
;MGEGALGWPVFAGGRGGLAHLAGPTGGYLLGFVLAAYVTGAFAERGWDRRWTTTVGAMVIGHVAIYLTGLLGLLRFVPPERALMLGVWPFLPGDLLKILLTAGLLPLVRRVLGHSVRRTF
;
A
#
# COMPACT_ATOMS: atom_id res chain seq x y z
N MET A 1 8.22 5.26 -7.51
CA MET A 1 8.55 6.42 -6.64
C MET A 1 9.60 7.34 -7.23
N GLY A 2 10.68 6.80 -7.79
CA GLY A 2 11.78 7.59 -8.35
C GLY A 2 11.31 8.56 -9.42
N GLU A 3 10.50 8.09 -10.38
CA GLU A 3 9.90 8.91 -11.43
C GLU A 3 9.09 10.11 -10.90
N GLY A 4 8.29 9.91 -9.84
CA GLY A 4 7.54 11.01 -9.20
C GLY A 4 8.44 11.99 -8.46
N ALA A 5 9.50 11.52 -7.79
CA ALA A 5 10.48 12.38 -7.14
C ALA A 5 11.26 13.23 -8.16
N LEU A 6 11.55 12.67 -9.34
CA LEU A 6 12.20 13.35 -10.48
C LEU A 6 11.31 14.40 -11.16
N GLY A 7 10.05 14.56 -10.75
CA GLY A 7 9.17 15.62 -11.25
C GLY A 7 8.12 15.18 -12.26
N TRP A 8 8.07 13.89 -12.62
CA TRP A 8 7.04 13.41 -13.55
C TRP A 8 5.66 13.46 -12.90
N PRO A 9 4.59 13.78 -13.66
CA PRO A 9 3.23 13.99 -13.14
C PRO A 9 2.50 12.66 -12.82
N VAL A 10 3.14 11.79 -12.04
CA VAL A 10 2.65 10.45 -11.70
C VAL A 10 1.97 10.37 -10.32
N PHE A 11 2.08 11.43 -9.50
CA PHE A 11 1.33 11.53 -8.25
C PHE A 11 -0.09 12.04 -8.49
N ALA A 12 -0.95 11.86 -7.49
CA ALA A 12 -2.38 12.18 -7.57
C ALA A 12 -2.63 13.64 -8.01
N GLY A 13 -3.55 13.81 -8.96
CA GLY A 13 -3.86 15.11 -9.56
C GLY A 13 -2.82 15.61 -10.56
N GLY A 14 -2.03 14.72 -11.16
CA GLY A 14 -1.03 15.07 -12.18
C GLY A 14 0.18 15.79 -11.61
N ARG A 15 0.51 15.54 -10.34
CA ARG A 15 1.60 16.23 -9.63
C ARG A 15 2.88 15.40 -9.64
N GLY A 16 4.00 16.08 -9.43
CA GLY A 16 5.33 15.48 -9.33
C GLY A 16 6.26 16.35 -8.49
N GLY A 17 7.45 15.85 -8.22
CA GLY A 17 8.55 16.57 -7.60
C GLY A 17 8.67 16.38 -6.09
N LEU A 18 9.85 16.68 -5.57
CA LEU A 18 10.21 16.57 -4.15
C LEU A 18 9.30 17.43 -3.25
N ALA A 19 8.79 18.55 -3.75
CA ALA A 19 7.84 19.39 -3.02
C ALA A 19 6.56 18.63 -2.63
N HIS A 20 6.12 17.66 -3.45
CA HIS A 20 4.95 16.84 -3.13
C HIS A 20 5.24 15.82 -2.02
N LEU A 21 6.47 15.31 -1.95
CA LEU A 21 6.94 14.45 -0.86
C LEU A 21 7.03 15.21 0.48
N ALA A 22 7.24 16.52 0.43
CA ALA A 22 7.18 17.39 1.61
C ALA A 22 5.76 17.86 1.97
N GLY A 23 4.75 17.56 1.15
CA GLY A 23 3.36 17.99 1.35
C GLY A 23 2.53 17.10 2.29
N PRO A 24 1.22 17.39 2.43
CA PRO A 24 0.32 16.67 3.36
C PRO A 24 0.14 15.19 3.01
N THR A 25 0.30 14.82 1.73
CA THR A 25 0.24 13.42 1.25
C THR A 25 1.59 12.71 1.28
N GLY A 26 2.68 13.42 1.57
CA GLY A 26 4.04 12.89 1.54
C GLY A 26 4.28 11.73 2.51
N GLY A 27 3.62 11.77 3.68
CA GLY A 27 3.67 10.67 4.64
C GLY A 27 3.12 9.35 4.08
N TYR A 28 2.01 9.41 3.32
CA TYR A 28 1.40 8.23 2.69
C TYR A 28 2.31 7.64 1.61
N LEU A 29 3.00 8.50 0.87
CA LEU A 29 4.00 8.09 -0.09
C LEU A 29 5.07 7.24 0.61
N LEU A 30 5.73 7.77 1.65
CA LEU A 30 6.72 6.99 2.41
C LEU A 30 6.13 5.67 2.94
N GLY A 31 4.88 5.72 3.41
CA GLY A 31 4.10 4.56 3.81
C GLY A 31 3.96 3.49 2.74
N PHE A 32 3.76 3.86 1.48
CA PHE A 32 3.68 2.90 0.37
C PHE A 32 5.00 2.15 0.14
N VAL A 33 6.15 2.80 0.30
CA VAL A 33 7.47 2.12 0.21
C VAL A 33 7.61 1.12 1.33
N LEU A 34 7.28 1.53 2.56
CA LEU A 34 7.35 0.67 3.73
C LEU A 34 6.38 -0.52 3.60
N ALA A 35 5.15 -0.28 3.15
CA ALA A 35 4.18 -1.34 2.92
C ALA A 35 4.61 -2.31 1.83
N ALA A 36 5.21 -1.83 0.73
CA ALA A 36 5.76 -2.71 -0.31
C ALA A 36 6.85 -3.63 0.25
N TYR A 37 7.77 -3.09 1.07
CA TYR A 37 8.80 -3.89 1.73
C TYR A 37 8.20 -4.93 2.68
N VAL A 38 7.30 -4.50 3.58
CA VAL A 38 6.71 -5.38 4.60
C VAL A 38 5.84 -6.47 3.98
N THR A 39 4.98 -6.11 3.03
CA THR A 39 4.13 -7.08 2.33
C THR A 39 4.93 -8.04 1.46
N GLY A 40 5.99 -7.56 0.79
CA GLY A 40 6.94 -8.40 0.05
C GLY A 40 7.64 -9.41 0.96
N ALA A 41 8.12 -8.95 2.12
CA ALA A 41 8.76 -9.83 3.10
C ALA A 41 7.79 -10.88 3.68
N PHE A 42 6.50 -10.59 3.80
CA PHE A 42 5.48 -11.58 4.16
C PHE A 42 5.17 -12.55 3.01
N ALA A 43 5.13 -12.06 1.78
CA ALA A 43 4.93 -12.88 0.59
C ALA A 43 6.05 -13.93 0.42
N GLU A 44 7.31 -13.56 0.67
CA GLU A 44 8.46 -14.49 0.70
C GLU A 44 8.30 -15.59 1.77
N ARG A 45 7.69 -15.25 2.91
CA ARG A 45 7.34 -16.20 3.99
C ARG A 45 6.08 -17.01 3.67
N GLY A 46 5.50 -16.86 2.48
CA GLY A 46 4.35 -17.63 2.02
C GLY A 46 3.00 -17.14 2.52
N TRP A 47 2.89 -15.89 2.99
CA TRP A 47 1.63 -15.33 3.47
C TRP A 47 0.60 -15.09 2.35
N ASP A 48 1.00 -15.21 1.09
CA ASP A 48 0.11 -15.16 -0.07
C ASP A 48 -0.49 -16.53 -0.46
N ARG A 49 -0.22 -17.59 0.30
CA ARG A 49 -0.71 -18.95 0.02
C ARG A 49 -2.12 -19.23 0.55
N ARG A 50 -2.54 -18.50 1.59
CA ARG A 50 -3.86 -18.64 2.22
C ARG A 50 -4.53 -17.28 2.27
N TRP A 51 -5.84 -17.27 2.15
CA TRP A 51 -6.62 -16.03 2.19
C TRP A 51 -6.42 -15.29 3.53
N THR A 52 -6.39 -16.00 4.66
CA THR A 52 -6.21 -15.40 5.99
C THR A 52 -4.86 -14.70 6.15
N THR A 53 -3.77 -15.34 5.73
CA THR A 53 -2.43 -14.75 5.78
C THR A 53 -2.27 -13.61 4.78
N THR A 54 -2.97 -13.68 3.64
CA THR A 54 -2.99 -12.62 2.63
C THR A 54 -3.65 -11.37 3.20
N VAL A 55 -4.83 -11.52 3.81
CA VAL A 55 -5.52 -10.44 4.51
C VAL A 55 -4.61 -9.85 5.59
N GLY A 56 -3.97 -10.69 6.42
CA GLY A 56 -3.04 -10.22 7.45
C GLY A 56 -1.89 -9.38 6.90
N ALA A 57 -1.22 -9.85 5.85
CA ALA A 57 -0.14 -9.09 5.20
C ALA A 57 -0.64 -7.74 4.68
N MET A 58 -1.80 -7.71 4.02
CA MET A 58 -2.37 -6.49 3.48
C MET A 58 -2.79 -5.51 4.56
N VAL A 59 -3.41 -5.96 5.65
CA VAL A 59 -3.79 -5.11 6.79
C VAL A 59 -2.56 -4.47 7.40
N ILE A 60 -1.48 -5.23 7.61
CA ILE A 60 -0.23 -4.69 8.14
C ILE A 60 0.37 -3.63 7.19
N GLY A 61 0.33 -3.89 5.88
CA GLY A 61 0.74 -2.90 4.88
C GLY A 61 -0.08 -1.60 4.95
N HIS A 62 -1.41 -1.70 5.07
CA HIS A 62 -2.28 -0.53 5.22
C HIS A 62 -2.02 0.22 6.54
N VAL A 63 -1.77 -0.49 7.64
CA VAL A 63 -1.38 0.14 8.92
C VAL A 63 -0.09 0.94 8.75
N ALA A 64 0.92 0.40 8.06
CA ALA A 64 2.15 1.12 7.77
C ALA A 64 1.90 2.41 6.95
N ILE A 65 1.01 2.33 5.94
CA ILE A 65 0.60 3.48 5.13
C ILE A 65 -0.11 4.54 5.97
N TYR A 66 -1.12 4.14 6.74
CA TYR A 66 -1.90 5.08 7.55
C TYR A 66 -1.08 5.68 8.67
N LEU A 67 -0.24 4.91 9.36
CA LEU A 67 0.58 5.44 10.45
C LEU A 67 1.52 6.55 9.95
N THR A 68 2.28 6.28 8.90
CA THR A 68 3.20 7.27 8.30
C THR A 68 2.45 8.43 7.64
N GLY A 69 1.32 8.13 7.00
CA GLY A 69 0.41 9.11 6.41
C GLY A 69 -0.14 10.11 7.44
N LEU A 70 -0.73 9.63 8.53
CA LEU A 70 -1.26 10.47 9.60
C LEU A 70 -0.17 11.30 10.26
N LEU A 71 0.96 10.69 10.62
CA LEU A 71 2.10 11.41 11.21
C LEU A 71 2.56 12.55 10.30
N GLY A 72 2.57 12.31 8.98
CA GLY A 72 2.85 13.32 7.98
C GLY A 72 1.78 14.41 7.89
N LEU A 73 0.50 14.02 7.94
CA LEU A 73 -0.67 14.87 7.75
C LEU A 73 -0.95 15.78 8.95
N LEU A 74 -0.67 15.33 10.18
CA LEU A 74 -0.84 16.10 11.42
C LEU A 74 -0.03 17.40 11.45
N ARG A 75 0.99 17.52 10.59
CA ARG A 75 1.77 18.77 10.41
C ARG A 75 1.01 19.85 9.65
N PHE A 76 -0.09 19.48 8.97
CA PHE A 76 -0.86 20.36 8.07
C PHE A 76 -2.32 20.54 8.48
N VAL A 77 -2.88 19.63 9.28
CA VAL A 77 -4.29 19.69 9.71
C VAL A 77 -4.43 19.38 11.20
N PRO A 78 -5.48 19.92 11.85
CA PRO A 78 -5.77 19.60 13.24
C PRO A 78 -6.04 18.10 13.46
N PRO A 79 -5.66 17.52 14.63
CA PRO A 79 -5.83 16.10 14.92
C PRO A 79 -7.25 15.58 14.74
N GLU A 80 -8.26 16.41 15.03
CA GLU A 80 -9.67 16.07 14.95
C GLU A 80 -10.10 15.80 13.50
N ARG A 81 -9.44 16.44 12.52
CA ARG A 81 -9.72 16.27 11.09
C ARG A 81 -8.81 15.27 10.41
N ALA A 82 -7.67 14.92 11.03
CA ALA A 82 -6.67 14.04 10.43
C ALA A 82 -7.25 12.66 10.07
N LEU A 83 -8.10 12.08 10.91
CA LEU A 83 -8.75 10.80 10.63
C LEU A 83 -9.80 10.88 9.51
N MET A 84 -10.62 11.94 9.53
CA MET A 84 -11.65 12.18 8.51
C MET A 84 -11.04 12.38 7.13
N LEU A 85 -9.91 13.07 7.03
CA LEU A 85 -9.25 13.36 5.77
C LEU A 85 -8.25 12.26 5.36
N GLY A 86 -7.66 11.59 6.34
CA GLY A 86 -6.50 10.73 6.15
C GLY A 86 -6.76 9.22 6.20
N VAL A 87 -7.93 8.78 6.65
CA VAL A 87 -8.27 7.33 6.76
C VAL A 87 -9.63 7.03 6.17
N TRP A 88 -10.65 7.77 6.60
CA TRP A 88 -12.04 7.50 6.25
C TRP A 88 -12.30 7.37 4.74
N PRO A 89 -11.78 8.25 3.86
CA PRO A 89 -12.02 8.12 2.42
C PRO A 89 -11.33 6.93 1.77
N PHE A 90 -10.26 6.40 2.38
CA PHE A 90 -9.46 5.30 1.82
C PHE A 90 -10.00 3.92 2.21
N LEU A 91 -10.64 3.80 3.38
CA LEU A 91 -11.15 2.55 3.93
C LEU A 91 -12.04 1.72 2.97
N PRO A 92 -13.04 2.31 2.28
CA PRO A 92 -13.90 1.52 1.37
C PRO A 92 -13.11 0.92 0.21
N GLY A 93 -12.19 1.69 -0.37
CA GLY A 93 -11.35 1.23 -1.48
C GLY A 93 -10.37 0.16 -1.01
N ASP A 94 -9.84 0.28 0.19
CA ASP A 94 -8.88 -0.68 0.74
C ASP A 94 -9.56 -1.99 1.14
N LEU A 95 -10.77 -1.93 1.71
CA LEU A 95 -11.58 -3.11 1.96
C LEU A 95 -11.84 -3.89 0.66
N LEU A 96 -12.24 -3.19 -0.40
CA LEU A 96 -12.45 -3.80 -1.71
C LEU A 96 -11.17 -4.46 -2.24
N LYS A 97 -10.03 -3.76 -2.20
CA LYS A 97 -8.74 -4.33 -2.63
C LYS A 97 -8.37 -5.57 -1.84
N ILE A 98 -8.57 -5.56 -0.52
CA ILE A 98 -8.25 -6.69 0.37
C ILE A 98 -9.11 -7.89 0.01
N LEU A 99 -10.42 -7.72 -0.17
CA LEU A 99 -11.32 -8.80 -0.54
C LEU A 99 -10.95 -9.41 -1.89
N LEU A 100 -10.72 -8.56 -2.90
CA LEU A 100 -10.32 -9.01 -4.24
C LEU A 100 -8.99 -9.77 -4.20
N THR A 101 -7.98 -9.22 -3.52
CA THR A 101 -6.65 -9.83 -3.46
C THR A 101 -6.65 -11.12 -2.65
N ALA A 102 -7.34 -11.16 -1.50
CA ALA A 102 -7.42 -12.36 -0.67
C ALA A 102 -8.12 -13.53 -1.38
N GLY A 103 -9.10 -13.24 -2.24
CA GLY A 103 -9.78 -14.24 -3.07
C GLY A 103 -8.96 -14.70 -4.28
N LEU A 104 -8.34 -13.75 -4.99
CA LEU A 104 -7.69 -14.04 -6.27
C LEU A 104 -6.22 -14.46 -6.14
N LEU A 105 -5.45 -13.86 -5.23
CA LEU A 105 -4.01 -14.07 -5.16
C LEU A 105 -3.63 -15.53 -4.85
N PRO A 106 -4.26 -16.23 -3.88
CA PRO A 106 -3.96 -17.63 -3.63
C PRO A 106 -4.35 -18.53 -4.83
N LEU A 107 -5.43 -18.19 -5.53
CA LEU A 107 -5.89 -18.92 -6.72
C LEU A 107 -4.88 -18.77 -7.86
N VAL A 108 -4.49 -17.53 -8.17
CA VAL A 108 -3.49 -17.21 -9.19
C VAL A 108 -2.17 -17.92 -8.90
N ARG A 109 -1.73 -17.95 -7.64
CA ARG A 109 -0.51 -18.69 -7.25
C ARG A 109 -0.63 -20.20 -7.42
N ARG A 110 -1.80 -20.79 -7.17
CA ARG A 110 -2.01 -22.21 -7.45
C ARG A 110 -1.87 -22.51 -8.94
N VAL A 111 -2.49 -21.69 -9.80
CA VAL A 111 -2.43 -21.85 -11.26
C VAL A 111 -1.02 -21.61 -11.81
N LEU A 112 -0.36 -20.52 -11.41
CA LEU A 112 0.98 -20.16 -11.88
C LEU A 112 2.10 -21.01 -11.25
N GLY A 113 1.90 -21.50 -10.02
CA GLY A 113 2.83 -22.41 -9.35
C GLY A 113 3.04 -23.73 -10.11
N HIS A 114 2.11 -24.11 -10.99
CA HIS A 114 2.28 -25.25 -11.90
C HIS A 114 3.17 -24.95 -13.12
N SER A 115 3.35 -23.68 -13.51
CA SER A 115 4.11 -23.33 -14.71
C SER A 115 5.61 -23.15 -14.47
N VAL A 116 6.02 -22.76 -13.26
CA VAL A 116 7.44 -22.51 -12.94
C VAL A 116 8.25 -23.80 -12.69
N ARG A 117 7.58 -24.92 -12.37
CA ARG A 117 8.25 -26.21 -12.07
C ARG A 117 8.68 -27.02 -13.30
N ARG A 118 8.46 -26.53 -14.53
CA ARG A 118 8.77 -27.26 -15.78
C ARG A 118 10.01 -26.77 -16.54
N THR A 119 10.79 -25.84 -15.99
CA THR A 119 11.96 -25.26 -16.70
C THR A 119 13.30 -25.45 -15.96
N PHE A 120 13.37 -26.38 -15.01
CA PHE A 120 14.63 -26.88 -14.46
C PHE A 120 14.58 -28.39 -14.35
#